data_AF-A0A7K4FQI0-F1
#
_entry.id   AF-A0A7K4FQI0-F1
#
_cell.length_a   1.000
_cell.length_b   1.000
_cell.length_c   1.000
_cell.angle_alpha   90.00
_cell.angle_beta   90.00
_cell.angle_gamma   90.00
#
_symmetry.space_group_name_H-M   'P 1'
#
loop_
_entity.id
_entity.type
_entity.pdbx_description
1 polymer ?
#
loop_
_entity_poly.entity_id
_entity_poly.type
_entity_poly.pdbx_seq_one_letter_code
_entity_poly.pdbx_strand_id
1 'polypeptide(L)'
;QYDLALSIIEENARKYPEEETFIFYKFYALSEKGEHADALLPIKTLYDKQPDSIQYGINYAIELSHNGVKDEPVDILNRISKLDKGPEIERAYYTVYANMGLYDKAVEYLGRAVEMEDDIEDISDILNPAIEDSITKNYHEKIIQLLNTLPDKEENIIHALYAIEKACILSAVNRTEEATKILEGIDSKEDVCMIINQYMDFENSKISEFLEDYFNKHCNNLN
;
A
#
# COMPACT_ATOMS: atom_id res chain seq x y z
N GLN A 1 -16.28 12.82 6.04
CA GLN A 1 -15.63 14.09 5.62
C GLN A 1 -15.64 14.25 4.10
N TYR A 2 -15.53 13.14 3.33
CA TYR A 2 -15.57 13.16 1.86
C TYR A 2 -16.87 13.67 1.22
N ASP A 3 -18.04 13.52 1.86
CA ASP A 3 -19.30 14.05 1.28
C ASP A 3 -19.30 15.59 1.17
N LEU A 4 -18.70 16.28 2.14
CA LEU A 4 -18.55 17.73 2.09
C LEU A 4 -17.54 18.13 1.01
N ALA A 5 -16.41 17.41 0.92
CA ALA A 5 -15.42 17.63 -0.14
C ALA A 5 -16.05 17.46 -1.54
N LEU A 6 -16.81 16.37 -1.75
CA LEU A 6 -17.54 16.14 -3.00
C LEU A 6 -18.52 17.26 -3.32
N SER A 7 -19.29 17.74 -2.34
CA SER A 7 -20.24 18.83 -2.59
C SER A 7 -19.56 20.12 -3.08
N ILE A 8 -18.39 20.44 -2.52
CA ILE A 8 -17.58 21.61 -2.91
C ILE A 8 -16.97 21.37 -4.29
N ILE A 9 -16.43 20.18 -4.55
CA ILE A 9 -15.86 19.79 -5.84
C ILE A 9 -16.94 19.86 -6.92
N GLU A 10 -18.15 19.35 -6.68
CA GLU A 10 -19.26 19.37 -7.65
C GLU A 10 -19.78 20.78 -7.94
N GLU A 11 -19.80 21.66 -6.95
CA GLU A 11 -20.12 23.08 -7.18
C GLU A 11 -19.07 23.74 -8.09
N ASN A 12 -17.79 23.47 -7.83
CA ASN A 12 -16.69 24.05 -8.61
C ASN A 12 -16.57 23.42 -10.00
N ALA A 13 -16.75 22.10 -10.13
CA ALA A 13 -16.78 21.41 -11.41
C ALA A 13 -17.96 21.86 -12.28
N ARG A 14 -19.09 22.28 -11.70
CA ARG A 14 -20.17 22.93 -12.47
C ARG A 14 -19.76 24.30 -13.03
N LYS A 15 -18.92 25.05 -12.30
CA LYS A 15 -18.42 26.36 -12.73
C LYS A 15 -17.26 26.24 -13.71
N TYR A 16 -16.44 25.20 -13.58
CA TYR A 16 -15.22 24.95 -14.35
C TYR A 16 -15.16 23.48 -14.82
N PRO A 17 -16.06 23.05 -15.71
CA PRO A 17 -16.23 21.63 -16.05
C PRO A 17 -15.05 21.01 -16.80
N GLU A 18 -14.19 21.83 -17.38
CA GLU A 18 -13.02 21.38 -18.15
C GLU A 18 -11.71 21.49 -17.38
N GLU A 19 -11.73 22.04 -16.17
CA GLU A 19 -10.53 22.24 -15.36
C GLU A 19 -10.06 20.90 -14.80
N GLU A 20 -8.91 20.45 -15.29
CA GLU A 20 -8.28 19.17 -14.97
C GLU A 20 -8.20 18.91 -13.46
N THR A 21 -7.83 19.92 -12.68
CA THR A 21 -7.74 19.87 -11.22
C THR A 21 -9.05 19.46 -10.56
N PHE A 22 -10.20 20.01 -10.99
CA PHE A 22 -11.49 19.66 -10.38
C PHE A 22 -11.98 18.28 -10.81
N ILE A 23 -11.65 17.85 -12.03
CA ILE A 23 -11.91 16.49 -12.50
C ILE A 23 -11.09 15.49 -11.67
N PHE A 24 -9.81 15.79 -11.42
CA PHE A 24 -8.93 14.94 -10.62
C PHE A 24 -9.39 14.86 -9.17
N TYR A 25 -9.76 15.98 -8.54
CA TYR A 25 -10.30 15.96 -7.18
C TYR A 25 -11.63 15.20 -7.08
N LYS A 26 -12.48 15.29 -8.11
CA LYS A 26 -13.70 14.46 -8.18
C LYS A 26 -13.36 12.97 -8.24
N PHE A 27 -12.44 12.58 -9.13
CA PHE A 27 -11.94 11.20 -9.18
C PHE A 27 -11.45 10.75 -7.79
N TYR A 28 -10.53 11.52 -7.20
CA TYR A 28 -9.91 11.17 -5.94
C TYR A 28 -10.93 10.98 -4.83
N ALA A 29 -11.85 11.93 -4.66
CA ALA A 29 -12.87 11.85 -3.62
C ALA A 29 -13.87 10.69 -3.82
N LEU A 30 -14.16 10.28 -5.06
CA LEU A 30 -14.99 9.09 -5.34
C LEU A 30 -14.23 7.80 -5.04
N SER A 31 -12.95 7.73 -5.45
CA SER A 31 -12.05 6.59 -5.22
C SER A 31 -11.88 6.32 -3.72
N GLU A 32 -11.57 7.36 -2.94
CA GLU A 32 -11.38 7.26 -1.48
C GLU A 32 -12.64 6.84 -0.71
N LYS A 33 -13.82 7.04 -1.29
CA LYS A 33 -15.09 6.56 -0.73
C LYS A 33 -15.41 5.11 -1.11
N GLY A 34 -14.61 4.50 -1.98
CA GLY A 34 -14.90 3.19 -2.57
C GLY A 34 -15.97 3.23 -3.67
N GLU A 35 -16.35 4.42 -4.17
CA GLU A 35 -17.30 4.59 -5.28
C GLU A 35 -16.60 4.38 -6.64
N HIS A 36 -15.90 3.25 -6.78
CA HIS A 36 -14.97 2.99 -7.90
C HIS A 36 -15.63 3.03 -9.28
N ALA A 37 -16.91 2.64 -9.38
CA ALA A 37 -17.64 2.70 -10.65
C ALA A 37 -17.85 4.15 -11.12
N ASP A 38 -18.11 5.07 -10.19
CA ASP A 38 -18.32 6.49 -10.47
C ASP A 38 -16.98 7.21 -10.67
N ALA A 39 -15.92 6.76 -9.98
CA ALA A 39 -14.55 7.28 -10.11
C ALA A 39 -13.95 7.04 -11.50
N LEU A 40 -14.40 6.01 -12.23
CA LEU A 40 -13.90 5.67 -13.57
C LEU A 40 -14.10 6.79 -14.59
N LEU A 41 -15.25 7.46 -14.60
CA LEU A 41 -15.54 8.45 -15.64
C LEU A 41 -14.61 9.67 -15.57
N PRO A 42 -14.40 10.31 -14.40
CA PRO A 42 -13.45 11.41 -14.28
C PRO A 42 -12.01 10.99 -14.63
N ILE A 43 -11.51 9.88 -14.10
CA ILE A 43 -10.12 9.48 -14.37
C ILE A 43 -9.88 9.06 -15.82
N LYS A 44 -10.86 8.38 -16.43
CA LYS A 44 -10.82 8.07 -17.87
C LYS A 44 -10.78 9.35 -18.71
N THR A 45 -11.55 10.37 -18.32
CA THR A 45 -11.55 11.67 -19.01
C THR A 45 -10.16 12.31 -18.99
N LEU A 46 -9.46 12.23 -17.86
CA LEU A 46 -8.09 12.73 -17.71
C LEU A 46 -7.09 11.90 -18.53
N TYR A 47 -7.18 10.58 -18.45
CA TYR A 47 -6.33 9.66 -19.20
C TYR A 47 -6.50 9.82 -20.73
N ASP A 48 -7.74 9.95 -21.23
CA ASP A 48 -8.00 10.16 -22.66
C ASP A 48 -7.38 11.49 -23.16
N LYS A 49 -7.36 12.53 -22.33
CA LYS A 49 -6.74 13.83 -22.65
C LYS A 49 -5.20 13.76 -22.63
N GLN A 50 -4.62 12.97 -21.72
CA GLN A 50 -3.18 12.82 -21.57
C GLN A 50 -2.79 11.33 -21.38
N PRO A 51 -2.77 10.52 -22.45
CA PRO A 51 -2.56 9.07 -22.35
C PRO A 51 -1.16 8.64 -21.87
N ASP A 52 -0.20 9.58 -21.92
CA ASP A 52 1.19 9.37 -21.49
C ASP A 52 1.44 9.88 -20.05
N SER A 53 0.42 10.41 -19.38
CA SER A 53 0.50 10.76 -17.96
C SER A 53 0.56 9.48 -17.11
N ILE A 54 1.70 9.24 -16.45
CA ILE A 54 1.90 8.10 -15.56
C ILE A 54 0.87 8.12 -14.42
N GLN A 55 0.64 9.30 -13.82
CA GLN A 55 -0.34 9.46 -12.74
C GLN A 55 -1.75 9.06 -13.18
N TYR A 56 -2.22 9.51 -14.34
CA TYR A 56 -3.56 9.15 -14.81
C TYR A 56 -3.65 7.71 -15.27
N GLY A 57 -2.59 7.18 -15.89
CA GLY A 57 -2.52 5.77 -16.28
C GLY A 57 -2.59 4.82 -15.07
N ILE A 58 -1.82 5.08 -14.01
CA ILE A 58 -1.85 4.28 -12.78
C ILE A 58 -3.26 4.30 -12.16
N ASN A 59 -3.80 5.49 -11.93
CA ASN A 59 -5.09 5.64 -11.27
C ASN A 59 -6.23 5.01 -12.11
N TYR A 60 -6.21 5.17 -13.43
CA TYR A 60 -7.22 4.55 -14.29
C TYR A 60 -7.11 3.01 -14.28
N ALA A 61 -5.91 2.45 -14.32
CA ALA A 61 -5.70 1.01 -14.25
C ALA A 61 -6.19 0.42 -12.91
N ILE A 62 -5.90 1.09 -11.80
CA ILE A 62 -6.36 0.67 -10.46
C ILE A 62 -7.89 0.69 -10.41
N GLU A 63 -8.55 1.77 -10.83
CA GLU A 63 -10.01 1.84 -10.81
C GLU A 63 -10.69 0.82 -11.72
N LEU A 64 -10.12 0.54 -12.90
CA LEU A 64 -10.60 -0.54 -13.76
C LEU A 64 -10.51 -1.90 -13.05
N SER A 65 -9.42 -2.14 -12.30
CA SER A 65 -9.25 -3.39 -11.55
C SER A 65 -10.26 -3.54 -10.40
N HIS A 66 -10.59 -2.46 -9.68
CA HIS A 66 -11.65 -2.46 -8.65
C HIS A 66 -13.02 -2.80 -9.24
N ASN A 67 -13.27 -2.43 -10.50
CA ASN A 67 -14.50 -2.75 -11.22
C ASN A 67 -14.49 -4.13 -11.89
N GLY A 68 -13.47 -4.96 -11.63
CA GLY A 68 -13.37 -6.32 -12.16
C GLY A 68 -13.12 -6.39 -13.68
N VAL A 69 -12.69 -5.29 -14.30
CA VAL A 69 -12.26 -5.30 -15.71
C VAL A 69 -10.98 -6.13 -15.81
N LYS A 70 -11.01 -7.10 -16.72
CA LYS A 70 -9.90 -8.03 -16.94
C LYS A 70 -9.00 -7.49 -18.06
N ASP A 71 -7.70 -7.72 -17.92
CA ASP A 71 -6.65 -7.46 -18.91
C ASP A 71 -6.33 -5.97 -19.20
N GLU A 72 -7.32 -5.11 -19.42
CA GLU A 72 -7.11 -3.67 -19.73
C GLU A 72 -6.23 -2.92 -18.71
N PRO A 73 -6.41 -3.10 -17.37
CA PRO A 73 -5.52 -2.50 -16.39
C PRO A 73 -4.04 -2.81 -16.65
N VAL A 74 -3.73 -4.07 -16.97
CA VAL A 74 -2.37 -4.55 -17.18
C VAL A 74 -1.81 -3.99 -18.48
N ASP A 75 -2.63 -3.85 -19.53
CA ASP A 75 -2.21 -3.21 -20.79
C ASP A 75 -1.87 -1.73 -20.61
N ILE A 76 -2.63 -1.00 -19.78
CA ILE A 76 -2.33 0.38 -19.41
C ILE A 76 -1.00 0.45 -18.66
N LEU A 77 -0.82 -0.40 -17.64
CA LEU A 77 0.43 -0.46 -16.88
C LEU A 77 1.64 -0.81 -17.77
N ASN A 78 1.47 -1.73 -18.73
CA ASN A 78 2.50 -2.10 -19.71
C ASN A 78 2.90 -0.95 -20.65
N ARG A 79 1.99 0.01 -20.88
CA ARG A 79 2.28 1.19 -21.70
C ARG A 79 3.03 2.24 -20.88
N ILE A 80 2.56 2.56 -19.69
CA ILE A 80 3.22 3.56 -18.83
C ILE A 80 4.59 3.06 -18.34
N SER A 81 4.78 1.74 -18.15
CA SER A 81 6.07 1.15 -17.76
C SER A 81 7.16 1.24 -18.84
N LYS A 82 6.80 1.71 -20.04
CA LYS A 82 7.77 2.05 -21.11
C LYS A 82 8.26 3.49 -21.01
N LEU A 83 7.52 4.34 -20.31
CA LEU A 83 7.84 5.75 -20.09
C LEU A 83 8.67 5.93 -18.83
N ASP A 84 8.34 5.17 -17.79
CA ASP A 84 9.07 5.15 -16.51
C ASP A 84 9.10 3.74 -15.94
N LYS A 85 10.04 3.47 -15.05
CA LYS A 85 10.20 2.17 -14.38
C LYS A 85 10.43 2.38 -12.88
N GLY A 86 9.62 3.25 -12.29
CA GLY A 86 9.68 3.57 -10.87
C GLY A 86 8.89 2.59 -9.99
N PRO A 87 9.16 2.63 -8.67
CA PRO A 87 8.48 1.80 -7.67
C PRO A 87 6.97 2.02 -7.65
N GLU A 88 6.49 3.21 -8.03
CA GLU A 88 5.07 3.52 -8.13
C GLU A 88 4.35 2.69 -9.19
N ILE A 89 5.03 2.34 -10.29
CA ILE A 89 4.46 1.48 -11.35
C ILE A 89 4.45 0.02 -10.89
N GLU A 90 5.51 -0.46 -10.25
CA GLU A 90 5.55 -1.83 -9.69
C GLU A 90 4.47 -1.99 -8.58
N ARG A 91 4.29 -0.97 -7.72
CA ARG A 91 3.19 -0.92 -6.75
C ARG A 91 1.81 -0.91 -7.43
N ALA A 92 1.64 -0.20 -8.55
CA ALA A 92 0.39 -0.23 -9.31
C ALA A 92 0.08 -1.63 -9.86
N TYR A 93 1.09 -2.36 -10.35
CA TYR A 93 0.93 -3.76 -10.75
C TYR A 93 0.51 -4.64 -9.59
N TYR A 94 1.13 -4.46 -8.42
CA TYR A 94 0.72 -5.16 -7.20
C TYR A 94 -0.77 -4.98 -6.94
N THR A 95 -1.25 -3.73 -6.86
CA THR A 95 -2.67 -3.43 -6.58
C THR A 95 -3.60 -4.04 -7.63
N VAL A 96 -3.28 -3.87 -8.92
CA VAL A 96 -4.08 -4.41 -10.03
C VAL A 96 -4.17 -5.94 -9.95
N TYR A 97 -3.06 -6.63 -9.75
CA TYR A 97 -3.07 -8.09 -9.65
C TYR A 97 -3.75 -8.60 -8.37
N ALA A 98 -3.59 -7.90 -7.24
CA ALA A 98 -4.25 -8.23 -5.98
C ALA A 98 -5.78 -8.09 -6.10
N ASN A 99 -6.27 -7.05 -6.79
CA ASN A 99 -7.70 -6.87 -7.10
C ASN A 99 -8.25 -7.95 -8.03
N MET A 100 -7.41 -8.49 -8.93
CA MET A 100 -7.76 -9.63 -9.77
C MET A 100 -7.69 -10.99 -9.03
N GLY A 101 -7.25 -11.01 -7.77
CA GLY A 101 -7.04 -12.24 -6.99
C GLY A 101 -5.81 -13.06 -7.43
N LEU A 102 -4.91 -12.45 -8.21
CA LEU A 102 -3.69 -13.07 -8.73
C LEU A 102 -2.51 -12.81 -7.77
N TYR A 103 -2.63 -13.28 -6.53
CA TYR A 103 -1.75 -12.90 -5.44
C TYR A 103 -0.27 -13.28 -5.65
N ASP A 104 0.03 -14.38 -6.35
CA ASP A 104 1.42 -14.72 -6.67
C ASP A 104 2.11 -13.65 -7.51
N LYS A 105 1.42 -13.15 -8.54
CA LYS A 105 1.92 -12.04 -9.36
C LYS A 105 1.95 -10.75 -8.57
N ALA A 106 0.91 -10.46 -7.79
CA ALA A 106 0.88 -9.26 -6.99
C ALA A 106 2.14 -9.17 -6.10
N VAL A 107 2.42 -10.23 -5.34
CA VAL A 107 3.57 -10.28 -4.43
C VAL A 107 4.92 -10.20 -5.15
N GLU A 108 5.04 -10.72 -6.37
CA GLU A 108 6.24 -10.52 -7.20
C GLU A 108 6.50 -9.03 -7.48
N TYR A 109 5.46 -8.30 -7.90
CA TYR A 109 5.55 -6.87 -8.18
C TYR A 109 5.75 -6.02 -6.90
N LEU A 110 5.16 -6.43 -5.78
CA LEU A 110 5.41 -5.81 -4.48
C LEU A 110 6.89 -5.93 -4.09
N GLY A 111 7.48 -7.12 -4.25
CA GLY A 111 8.89 -7.34 -3.95
C GLY A 111 9.80 -6.42 -4.75
N ARG A 112 9.52 -6.28 -6.06
CA ARG A 112 10.27 -5.34 -6.92
C ARG A 112 10.13 -3.90 -6.46
N ALA A 113 8.93 -3.45 -6.09
CA ALA A 113 8.73 -2.10 -5.57
C ALA A 113 9.57 -1.85 -4.30
N VAL A 114 9.59 -2.81 -3.36
CA VAL A 114 10.38 -2.71 -2.11
C VAL A 114 11.89 -2.77 -2.35
N GLU A 115 12.34 -3.55 -3.33
CA GLU A 115 13.75 -3.64 -3.71
C GLU A 115 14.30 -2.35 -4.36
N MET A 116 13.42 -1.47 -4.83
CA MET A 116 13.79 -0.23 -5.50
C MET A 116 13.97 0.98 -4.57
N GLU A 117 13.37 0.93 -3.38
CA GLU A 117 13.50 1.98 -2.38
C GLU A 117 14.65 1.68 -1.43
N ASP A 118 15.21 2.66 -0.75
CA ASP A 118 16.17 2.45 0.35
C ASP A 118 15.75 3.17 1.64
N ASP A 119 14.72 4.02 1.57
CA ASP A 119 14.19 4.75 2.71
C ASP A 119 13.11 3.94 3.44
N ILE A 120 13.13 3.99 4.77
CA ILE A 120 12.18 3.27 5.61
C ILE A 120 10.74 3.75 5.40
N GLU A 121 10.51 5.05 5.22
CA GLU A 121 9.18 5.62 5.05
C GLU A 121 8.57 5.14 3.73
N ASP A 122 9.34 5.19 2.63
CA ASP A 122 8.90 4.75 1.31
C ASP A 122 8.62 3.23 1.27
N ILE A 123 9.47 2.42 1.92
CA ILE A 123 9.23 0.97 2.05
C ILE A 123 7.96 0.70 2.85
N SER A 124 7.73 1.44 3.94
CA SER A 124 6.55 1.32 4.79
C SER A 124 5.27 1.66 4.02
N ASP A 125 5.29 2.74 3.22
CA ASP A 125 4.19 3.17 2.37
C ASP A 125 3.82 2.12 1.29
N ILE A 126 4.78 1.29 0.89
CA ILE A 126 4.57 0.16 -0.02
C ILE A 126 4.00 -1.06 0.73
N LEU A 127 4.57 -1.41 1.89
CA LEU A 127 4.23 -2.64 2.62
C LEU A 127 2.92 -2.55 3.41
N ASN A 128 2.62 -1.43 4.05
CA ASN A 128 1.47 -1.28 4.95
C ASN A 128 0.13 -1.62 4.28
N PRO A 129 -0.22 -1.03 3.11
CA PRO A 129 -1.45 -1.39 2.42
C PRO A 129 -1.46 -2.87 2.02
N ALA A 130 -0.28 -3.45 1.72
CA ALA A 130 -0.19 -4.83 1.30
C ALA A 130 -0.43 -5.82 2.44
N ILE A 131 -0.01 -5.46 3.65
CA ILE A 131 -0.26 -6.24 4.87
C ILE A 131 -1.75 -6.30 5.15
N GLU A 132 -2.42 -5.15 5.17
CA GLU A 132 -3.86 -5.06 5.40
C GLU A 132 -4.66 -5.83 4.35
N ASP A 133 -4.30 -5.67 3.08
CA ASP A 133 -4.93 -6.37 1.98
C ASP A 133 -4.72 -7.89 2.09
N SER A 134 -3.52 -8.33 2.46
CA SER A 134 -3.19 -9.75 2.61
C SER A 134 -3.91 -10.45 3.77
N ILE A 135 -4.18 -9.72 4.85
CA ILE A 135 -4.97 -10.21 5.98
C ILE A 135 -6.43 -10.32 5.54
N THR A 136 -6.97 -9.27 4.92
CA THR A 136 -8.39 -9.20 4.52
C THR A 136 -8.73 -10.21 3.43
N LYS A 137 -7.85 -10.38 2.44
CA LYS A 137 -8.02 -11.30 1.31
C LYS A 137 -7.36 -12.68 1.55
N ASN A 138 -6.84 -12.92 2.75
CA ASN A 138 -6.30 -14.20 3.19
C ASN A 138 -5.16 -14.78 2.30
N TYR A 139 -4.19 -13.95 1.91
CA TYR A 139 -2.95 -14.38 1.25
C TYR A 139 -1.67 -13.97 2.01
N HIS A 140 -1.82 -13.59 3.28
CA HIS A 140 -0.76 -13.14 4.19
C HIS A 140 0.50 -14.03 4.24
N GLU A 141 0.38 -15.35 4.10
CA GLU A 141 1.56 -16.24 4.04
C GLU A 141 2.51 -15.90 2.87
N LYS A 142 1.99 -15.38 1.75
CA LYS A 142 2.81 -14.96 0.61
C LYS A 142 3.60 -13.69 0.92
N ILE A 143 3.02 -12.75 1.67
CA ILE A 143 3.73 -11.56 2.13
C ILE A 143 4.80 -11.95 3.14
N ILE A 144 4.49 -12.83 4.10
CA ILE A 144 5.49 -13.38 5.03
C ILE A 144 6.64 -14.03 4.25
N GLN A 145 6.34 -14.82 3.22
CA GLN A 145 7.36 -15.44 2.39
C GLN A 145 8.22 -14.40 1.66
N LEU A 146 7.60 -13.37 1.08
CA LEU A 146 8.32 -12.26 0.45
C LEU A 146 9.29 -11.61 1.43
N LEU A 147 8.82 -11.22 2.62
CA LEU A 147 9.63 -10.56 3.66
C LEU A 147 10.84 -11.41 4.07
N ASN A 148 10.73 -12.75 4.06
CA ASN A 148 11.86 -13.64 4.35
C ASN A 148 12.89 -13.72 3.21
N THR A 149 12.52 -13.30 2.00
CA THR A 149 13.36 -13.39 0.79
C THR A 149 13.94 -12.05 0.35
N LEU A 150 13.41 -10.94 0.86
CA LEU A 150 13.95 -9.62 0.59
C LEU A 150 15.39 -9.56 1.10
N PRO A 151 16.31 -8.96 0.34
CA PRO A 151 17.70 -8.85 0.76
C PRO A 151 17.80 -7.98 2.01
N ASP A 152 18.66 -8.38 2.95
CA ASP A 152 19.10 -7.49 4.00
C ASP A 152 19.78 -6.28 3.35
N LYS A 153 19.29 -5.09 3.68
CA LYS A 153 19.93 -3.84 3.28
C LYS A 153 21.03 -3.51 4.30
N GLU A 154 22.02 -2.71 3.89
CA GLU A 154 23.16 -2.37 4.75
C GLU A 154 22.71 -1.73 6.08
N GLU A 155 21.52 -1.13 6.10
CA GLU A 155 20.92 -0.57 7.29
C GLU A 155 20.14 -1.61 8.10
N ASN A 156 20.62 -1.89 9.31
CA ASN A 156 19.99 -2.81 10.27
C ASN A 156 18.52 -2.47 10.56
N ILE A 157 18.17 -1.18 10.44
CA ILE A 157 16.81 -0.67 10.64
C ILE A 157 15.80 -1.27 9.65
N ILE A 158 16.21 -1.57 8.40
CA ILE A 158 15.32 -2.15 7.39
C ILE A 158 15.07 -3.64 7.67
N HIS A 159 16.07 -4.34 8.21
CA HIS A 159 15.87 -5.70 8.71
C HIS A 159 14.88 -5.73 9.88
N ALA A 160 14.99 -4.77 10.81
CA ALA A 160 14.02 -4.61 11.90
C ALA A 160 12.61 -4.27 11.38
N LEU A 161 12.49 -3.44 10.34
CA LEU A 161 11.23 -3.14 9.67
C LEU A 161 10.56 -4.42 9.16
N TYR A 162 11.25 -5.22 8.34
CA TYR A 162 10.68 -6.45 7.78
C TYR A 162 10.24 -7.44 8.88
N ALA A 163 10.98 -7.49 9.99
CA ALA A 163 10.62 -8.29 11.15
C ALA A 163 9.34 -7.79 11.83
N ILE A 164 9.18 -6.47 11.96
CA ILE A 164 7.98 -5.83 12.50
C ILE A 164 6.79 -6.09 11.59
N GLU A 165 6.92 -5.89 10.29
CA GLU A 165 5.83 -6.13 9.34
C GLU A 165 5.36 -7.59 9.36
N LYS A 166 6.31 -8.53 9.47
CA LYS A 166 5.98 -9.94 9.66
C LYS A 166 5.27 -10.20 10.99
N ALA A 167 5.71 -9.55 12.08
CA ALA A 167 5.07 -9.66 13.39
C ALA A 167 3.64 -9.08 13.39
N CYS A 168 3.41 -7.97 12.68
CA CYS A 168 2.10 -7.36 12.45
C CYS A 168 1.15 -8.34 11.74
N ILE A 169 1.60 -8.97 10.65
CA ILE A 169 0.81 -9.99 9.96
C ILE A 169 0.47 -11.15 10.90
N LEU A 170 1.47 -11.68 11.61
CA LEU A 170 1.31 -12.84 12.49
C LEU A 170 0.36 -12.55 13.66
N SER A 171 0.45 -11.37 14.28
CA SER A 171 -0.43 -10.98 15.38
C SER A 171 -1.88 -10.86 14.91
N ALA A 172 -2.14 -10.29 13.73
CA ALA A 172 -3.47 -10.18 13.16
C ALA A 172 -4.14 -11.55 12.93
N VAL A 173 -3.36 -12.57 12.57
CA VAL A 173 -3.83 -13.95 12.37
C VAL A 173 -3.72 -14.83 13.63
N ASN A 174 -3.53 -14.23 14.81
CA ASN A 174 -3.43 -14.87 16.13
C ASN A 174 -2.22 -15.81 16.31
N ARG A 175 -1.14 -15.58 15.58
CA ARG A 175 0.17 -16.26 15.74
C ARG A 175 1.11 -15.41 16.60
N THR A 176 0.60 -14.90 17.72
CA THR A 176 1.27 -13.90 18.57
C THR A 176 2.60 -14.41 19.15
N GLU A 177 2.70 -15.69 19.54
CA GLU A 177 3.95 -16.26 20.04
C GLU A 177 5.07 -16.25 18.97
N GLU A 178 4.70 -16.47 17.71
CA GLU A 178 5.65 -16.41 16.59
C GLU A 178 6.05 -14.97 16.29
N ALA A 179 5.08 -14.04 16.33
CA ALA A 179 5.31 -12.61 16.19
C ALA A 179 6.33 -12.11 17.23
N THR A 180 6.14 -12.45 18.52
CA THR A 180 7.09 -12.09 19.58
C THR A 180 8.48 -12.67 19.35
N LYS A 181 8.59 -13.96 18.99
CA LYS A 181 9.90 -14.60 18.74
C LYS A 181 10.68 -13.95 17.60
N ILE A 182 9.98 -13.43 16.59
CA ILE A 182 10.62 -12.72 15.48
C ILE A 182 11.24 -11.42 16.00
N LEU A 183 10.48 -10.62 16.74
CA LEU A 183 10.96 -9.35 17.28
C LEU A 183 12.09 -9.54 18.31
N GLU A 184 12.01 -10.58 19.15
CA GLU A 184 13.07 -10.93 20.11
C GLU A 184 14.34 -11.47 19.43
N GLY A 185 14.24 -11.92 18.17
CA GLY A 185 15.36 -12.40 17.38
C GLY A 185 16.17 -11.30 16.69
N ILE A 186 15.72 -10.05 16.75
CA ILE A 186 16.42 -8.91 16.15
C ILE A 186 17.47 -8.40 17.13
N ASP A 187 18.71 -8.28 16.66
CA ASP A 187 19.85 -7.88 17.49
C ASP A 187 19.71 -6.46 18.04
N SER A 188 19.19 -5.53 17.23
CA SER A 188 19.01 -4.12 17.60
C SER A 188 17.62 -3.89 18.19
N LYS A 189 17.55 -3.90 19.52
CA LYS A 189 16.30 -3.66 20.24
C LYS A 189 15.85 -2.20 20.13
N GLU A 190 16.81 -1.28 20.07
CA GLU A 190 16.56 0.15 19.87
C GLU A 190 15.83 0.40 18.54
N ASP A 191 16.29 -0.22 17.44
CA ASP A 191 15.64 -0.06 16.13
C ASP A 191 14.22 -0.61 16.14
N VAL A 192 14.02 -1.80 16.74
CA VAL A 192 12.67 -2.39 16.89
C VAL A 192 11.75 -1.44 17.65
N CYS A 193 12.20 -0.90 18.79
CA CYS A 193 11.39 -0.02 19.61
C CYS A 193 11.09 1.32 18.91
N MET A 194 12.06 1.88 18.19
CA MET A 194 11.88 3.11 17.43
C MET A 194 10.82 2.96 16.35
N ILE A 195 10.89 1.89 15.55
CA ILE A 195 9.93 1.63 14.47
C ILE A 195 8.55 1.35 15.07
N ILE A 196 8.44 0.50 16.11
CA ILE A 196 7.13 0.23 16.75
C ILE A 196 6.45 1.52 17.23
N ASN A 197 7.22 2.47 17.77
CA ASN A 197 6.67 3.74 18.23
C ASN A 197 6.10 4.60 17.08
N GLN A 198 6.61 4.45 15.85
CA GLN A 198 6.06 5.10 14.65
C GLN A 198 4.79 4.40 14.14
N TYR A 199 4.62 3.12 14.47
CA TYR A 199 3.60 2.22 13.93
C TYR A 199 2.40 1.99 14.88
N MET A 200 2.28 2.75 15.98
CA MET A 200 1.19 2.55 16.95
C MET A 200 -0.21 2.87 16.39
N ASP A 201 -0.31 3.59 15.27
CA ASP A 201 -1.57 4.02 14.66
C ASP A 201 -2.10 3.08 13.55
N PHE A 202 -1.74 1.79 13.56
CA PHE A 202 -2.37 0.82 12.64
C PHE A 202 -3.89 0.78 12.83
N GLU A 203 -4.65 0.69 11.72
CA GLU A 203 -6.12 0.57 11.79
C GLU A 203 -6.56 -0.78 12.37
N ASN A 204 -5.74 -1.83 12.20
CA ASN A 204 -6.05 -3.15 12.71
C ASN A 204 -5.79 -3.25 14.21
N SER A 205 -6.86 -3.29 15.00
CA SER A 205 -6.78 -3.29 16.47
C SER A 205 -5.91 -4.40 17.06
N LYS A 206 -5.83 -5.58 16.43
CA LYS A 206 -4.98 -6.68 16.92
C LYS A 206 -3.50 -6.38 16.74
N ILE A 207 -3.15 -5.70 15.65
CA ILE A 207 -1.79 -5.26 15.38
C ILE A 207 -1.42 -4.21 16.42
N SER A 208 -2.26 -3.19 16.59
CA SER A 208 -2.01 -2.10 17.54
C SER A 208 -1.92 -2.61 18.97
N GLU A 209 -2.86 -3.47 19.42
CA GLU A 209 -2.81 -4.10 20.74
C GLU A 209 -1.51 -4.90 20.94
N PHE A 210 -1.08 -5.67 19.94
CA PHE A 210 0.16 -6.44 20.02
C PHE A 210 1.40 -5.55 20.11
N LEU A 211 1.47 -4.52 19.28
CA LEU A 211 2.59 -3.58 19.25
C LEU A 211 2.69 -2.77 20.55
N GLU A 212 1.57 -2.29 21.08
CA GLU A 212 1.50 -1.61 22.38
C GLU A 212 1.97 -2.55 23.51
N ASP A 213 1.50 -3.78 23.54
CA ASP A 213 1.89 -4.77 24.54
C ASP A 213 3.39 -5.10 24.48
N TYR A 214 3.94 -5.26 23.28
CA TYR A 214 5.36 -5.52 23.08
C TYR A 214 6.18 -4.31 23.50
N PHE A 215 5.82 -3.11 23.05
CA PHE A 215 6.49 -1.87 23.40
C PHE A 215 6.54 -1.69 24.93
N ASN A 216 5.42 -1.90 25.60
CA ASN A 216 5.33 -1.73 27.05
C ASN A 216 6.22 -2.69 27.84
N LYS A 217 6.34 -3.94 27.38
CA LYS A 217 7.14 -4.98 28.04
C LYS A 217 8.63 -4.83 27.76
N HIS A 218 9.00 -4.41 26.56
CA HIS A 218 10.38 -4.49 26.09
C HIS A 218 11.05 -3.12 25.93
N CYS A 219 10.33 -2.05 25.59
CA CYS A 219 10.92 -0.76 25.21
C CYS A 219 10.97 0.28 26.34
N ASN A 220 10.07 0.22 27.33
CA ASN A 220 9.96 1.20 28.42
C ASN A 220 11.21 1.39 29.31
N ASN A 221 12.21 0.51 29.21
CA ASN A 221 13.44 0.56 30.00
C ASN A 221 14.68 1.07 29.22
N LEU A 222 14.54 1.53 27.97
CA LEU A 222 15.64 1.95 27.10
C LEU A 222 16.07 3.42 27.28
N ASN A 223 15.91 4.00 28.48
CA ASN A 223 16.36 5.36 28.80
C ASN A 223 17.87 5.47 29.01
#